data_AF-A0A355BSQ0-F1
#
_entry.id   AF-A0A355BSQ0-F1
#
_cell.length_a   1.000
_cell.length_b   1.000
_cell.length_c   1.000
_cell.angle_alpha   90.00
_cell.angle_beta   90.00
_cell.angle_gamma   90.00
#
_symmetry.space_group_name_H-M   'P 1'
#
loop_
_entity.id
_entity.type
_entity.pdbx_description
1 polymer ?
#
loop_
_entity_poly.entity_id
_entity_poly.type
_entity_poly.pdbx_seq_one_letter_code
_entity_poly.pdbx_strand_id
1 'polypeptide(L)'
;MKFLSCFVLSVFGVVLHATAQRHSDLYLHVDSLIRYQIGYKFDETTDALPKMLWDSTRHSNGPHLATVSQNPSPLIMLNGELVKRSELDRHRKDEVLVIMVYTKNDSVIMALYGAQSRNGMLIIQTSKHGKR
;
A
#
# COMPACT_ATOMS: atom_id res chain seq x y z
N MET A 1 9.25 61.52 -25.65
CA MET A 1 9.82 60.46 -24.79
C MET A 1 8.85 59.28 -24.82
N LYS A 2 9.18 58.19 -25.54
CA LYS A 2 8.36 56.97 -25.61
C LYS A 2 9.17 55.83 -24.98
N PHE A 3 8.79 55.42 -23.76
CA PHE A 3 9.34 54.24 -23.12
C PHE A 3 8.56 53.01 -23.60
N LEU A 4 9.19 52.22 -24.45
CA LEU A 4 8.67 50.94 -24.93
C LEU A 4 9.07 49.86 -23.91
N SER A 5 8.15 49.56 -23.00
CA SER A 5 8.31 48.48 -22.00
C SER A 5 8.12 47.13 -22.69
N CYS A 6 9.21 46.40 -22.91
CA CYS A 6 9.19 45.02 -23.39
C CYS A 6 8.80 44.07 -22.25
N PHE A 7 7.57 43.59 -22.29
CA PHE A 7 7.05 42.55 -21.41
C PHE A 7 7.57 41.19 -21.89
N VAL A 8 8.63 40.68 -21.25
CA VAL A 8 9.15 39.33 -21.52
C VAL A 8 8.26 38.32 -20.79
N LEU A 9 7.29 37.75 -21.51
CA LEU A 9 6.53 36.58 -21.05
C LEU A 9 7.44 35.35 -21.07
N SER A 10 7.99 34.99 -19.91
CA SER A 10 8.67 33.72 -19.69
C SER A 10 7.62 32.61 -19.55
N VAL A 11 7.41 31.85 -20.62
CA VAL A 11 6.54 30.67 -20.63
C VAL A 11 7.29 29.53 -19.93
N PHE A 12 7.02 29.32 -18.65
CA PHE A 12 7.44 28.11 -17.93
C PHE A 12 6.61 26.93 -18.45
N GLY A 13 7.16 26.21 -19.44
CA GLY A 13 6.65 24.92 -19.87
C GLY A 13 6.87 23.88 -18.76
N VAL A 14 5.82 23.54 -18.02
CA VAL A 14 5.82 22.41 -17.09
C VAL A 14 5.82 21.12 -17.91
N VAL A 15 7.00 20.55 -18.14
CA VAL A 15 7.14 19.20 -18.71
C VAL A 15 6.77 18.20 -17.62
N LEU A 16 5.49 17.81 -17.58
CA LEU A 16 5.03 16.65 -16.82
C LEU A 16 5.63 15.38 -17.44
N HIS A 17 6.82 14.99 -16.99
CA HIS A 17 7.33 13.65 -17.24
C HIS A 17 6.47 12.66 -16.46
N ALA A 18 5.51 12.05 -17.16
CA ALA A 18 4.90 10.80 -16.73
C ALA A 18 5.99 9.73 -16.70
N THR A 19 6.70 9.61 -15.59
CA THR A 19 7.62 8.51 -15.37
C THR A 19 6.76 7.26 -15.27
N ALA A 20 6.80 6.41 -16.29
CA ALA A 20 6.28 5.06 -16.17
C ALA A 20 7.03 4.41 -15.01
N GLN A 21 6.37 4.28 -13.84
CA GLN A 21 6.97 3.68 -12.66
C GLN A 21 7.34 2.24 -13.00
N ARG A 22 8.63 1.99 -13.21
CA ARG A 22 9.16 0.65 -13.37
C ARG A 22 9.16 0.00 -11.99
N HIS A 23 8.21 -0.89 -11.78
CA HIS A 23 8.18 -1.71 -10.58
C HIS A 23 9.35 -2.70 -10.56
N SER A 24 9.86 -2.97 -9.35
CA SER A 24 10.87 -3.99 -9.12
C SER A 24 10.32 -5.40 -9.39
N ASP A 25 11.24 -6.33 -9.62
CA ASP A 25 10.95 -7.75 -9.70
C ASP A 25 10.31 -8.30 -8.41
N LEU A 26 10.77 -7.83 -7.24
CA LEU A 26 10.19 -8.19 -5.96
C LEU A 26 8.75 -7.69 -5.83
N TYR A 27 8.51 -6.42 -6.17
CA TYR A 27 7.17 -5.84 -6.16
C TYR A 27 6.22 -6.66 -7.01
N LEU A 28 6.60 -6.95 -8.26
CA LEU A 28 5.76 -7.72 -9.19
C LEU A 28 5.50 -9.13 -8.67
N HIS A 29 6.50 -9.75 -8.05
CA HIS A 29 6.36 -11.07 -7.47
C HIS A 29 5.38 -11.07 -6.27
N VAL A 30 5.54 -10.13 -5.34
CA VAL A 30 4.65 -9.98 -4.19
C VAL A 30 3.23 -9.63 -4.62
N ASP A 31 3.08 -8.74 -5.62
CA ASP A 31 1.78 -8.40 -6.18
C ASP A 31 1.07 -9.64 -6.76
N SER A 32 1.83 -10.51 -7.44
CA SER A 32 1.32 -11.79 -7.94
C SER A 32 0.85 -12.71 -6.80
N LEU A 33 1.63 -12.85 -5.72
CA LEU A 33 1.25 -13.65 -4.56
C LEU A 33 -0.03 -13.11 -3.89
N ILE A 34 -0.14 -11.79 -3.75
CA ILE A 34 -1.33 -11.14 -3.18
C ILE A 34 -2.57 -11.45 -4.05
N ARG A 35 -2.46 -11.34 -5.37
CA ARG A 35 -3.60 -11.55 -6.27
C ARG A 35 -4.01 -13.02 -6.34
N TYR A 36 -3.06 -13.93 -6.51
CA TYR A 36 -3.37 -15.32 -6.86
C TYR A 36 -3.38 -16.25 -5.66
N GLN A 37 -2.47 -16.07 -4.70
CA GLN A 37 -2.39 -16.96 -3.53
C GLN A 37 -3.30 -16.48 -2.39
N ILE A 38 -3.31 -15.18 -2.09
CA ILE A 38 -4.22 -14.60 -1.09
C ILE A 38 -5.62 -14.38 -1.68
N GLY A 39 -5.74 -14.25 -3.01
CA GLY A 39 -7.01 -13.95 -3.66
C GLY A 39 -7.52 -12.55 -3.35
N TYR A 40 -6.62 -11.59 -3.10
CA TYR A 40 -6.97 -10.20 -2.86
C TYR A 40 -7.24 -9.48 -4.19
N LYS A 41 -8.30 -8.67 -4.22
CA LYS A 41 -8.69 -7.89 -5.40
C LYS A 41 -8.47 -6.42 -5.09
N PHE A 42 -7.55 -5.82 -5.83
CA PHE A 42 -7.33 -4.38 -5.78
C PHE A 42 -8.51 -3.68 -6.45
N ASP A 43 -9.15 -2.78 -5.71
CA ASP A 43 -10.24 -1.94 -6.17
C ASP A 43 -10.01 -0.50 -5.72
N GLU A 44 -10.91 0.40 -6.11
CA GLU A 44 -10.85 1.83 -5.75
C GLU A 44 -10.98 2.08 -4.25
N THR A 45 -11.43 1.08 -3.48
CA THR A 45 -11.59 1.16 -2.03
C THR A 45 -10.36 0.65 -1.27
N THR A 46 -9.40 0.06 -1.98
CA THR A 46 -8.17 -0.46 -1.37
C THR A 46 -7.39 0.69 -0.73
N ASP A 47 -7.16 0.57 0.58
CA ASP A 47 -6.50 1.59 1.41
C ASP A 47 -7.21 2.96 1.43
N ALA A 48 -8.41 3.06 0.84
CA ALA A 48 -9.22 4.26 0.94
C ALA A 48 -9.71 4.43 2.38
N LEU A 49 -9.77 5.68 2.83
CA LEU A 49 -10.49 6.01 4.05
C LEU A 49 -11.94 5.57 3.90
N PRO A 50 -12.56 5.03 4.95
CA PRO A 50 -13.97 4.66 4.89
C PRO A 50 -14.78 5.90 4.51
N LYS A 51 -15.63 5.77 3.48
CA LYS A 51 -16.58 6.82 3.14
C LYS A 51 -17.49 7.00 4.35
N MET A 52 -17.59 8.23 4.87
CA MET A 52 -18.64 8.56 5.84
C MET A 52 -19.98 8.44 5.13
N LEU A 53 -20.57 7.25 5.18
CA LEU A 53 -21.96 7.03 4.84
C LEU A 53 -22.76 7.41 6.08
N TRP A 54 -23.62 8.42 5.94
CA TRP A 54 -24.59 8.74 6.97
C TRP A 54 -25.54 7.55 7.10
N ASP A 55 -25.38 6.78 8.17
CA ASP A 55 -26.30 5.68 8.48
C ASP A 55 -27.61 6.30 8.98
N SER A 56 -28.69 6.13 8.21
CA SER A 56 -30.04 6.57 8.60
C SER A 56 -30.69 5.64 9.64
N THR A 57 -30.06 4.51 9.95
CA THR A 57 -30.53 3.58 10.97
C THR A 57 -30.38 4.22 12.34
N ARG A 58 -31.53 4.62 12.94
CA ARG A 58 -31.59 5.15 14.31
C ARG A 58 -31.14 4.07 15.31
N HIS A 59 -29.85 4.00 15.58
CA HIS A 59 -29.29 3.17 16.63
C HIS A 59 -29.49 3.87 17.98
N SER A 60 -30.20 3.22 18.91
CA SER A 60 -30.48 3.79 20.23
C SER A 60 -29.27 3.83 21.17
N ASN A 61 -28.16 3.16 20.83
CA ASN A 61 -27.07 2.89 21.78
C ASN A 61 -25.67 3.28 21.26
N GLY A 62 -25.53 4.52 20.78
CA GLY A 62 -24.25 5.20 20.61
C GLY A 62 -23.53 5.02 19.26
N PRO A 63 -22.60 5.91 18.91
CA PRO A 63 -21.92 5.89 17.62
C PRO A 63 -20.92 4.74 17.53
N HIS A 64 -21.14 3.82 16.59
CA HIS A 64 -20.11 2.90 16.12
C HIS A 64 -19.15 3.68 15.20
N LEU A 65 -18.08 4.24 15.77
CA LEU A 65 -17.00 4.84 14.99
C LEU A 65 -16.12 3.72 14.40
N ALA A 66 -16.61 3.05 13.36
CA ALA A 66 -15.76 2.18 12.55
C ALA A 66 -14.90 3.06 11.63
N THR A 67 -13.80 3.60 12.16
CA THR A 67 -12.75 4.31 11.39
C THR A 67 -11.86 3.37 10.57
N VAL A 68 -12.24 2.09 10.46
CA VAL A 68 -11.45 1.08 9.78
C VAL A 68 -11.76 1.13 8.28
N SER A 69 -10.72 1.14 7.44
CA SER A 69 -10.86 0.99 5.99
C SER A 69 -11.73 -0.23 5.67
N GLN A 70 -12.63 -0.11 4.70
CA GLN A 70 -13.52 -1.21 4.31
C GLN A 70 -12.76 -2.33 3.59
N ASN A 71 -11.65 -2.00 2.92
CA ASN A 71 -10.81 -2.94 2.20
C ASN A 71 -9.31 -2.63 2.41
N PRO A 72 -8.77 -2.87 3.62
CA PRO A 72 -7.35 -2.62 3.87
C PRO A 72 -6.51 -3.59 3.06
N SER A 73 -5.41 -3.13 2.46
CA SER A 73 -4.48 -4.02 1.78
C SER A 73 -3.89 -5.08 2.73
N PRO A 74 -3.49 -6.25 2.23
CA PRO A 74 -2.79 -7.25 3.04
C PRO A 74 -1.52 -6.66 3.65
N LEU A 75 -1.22 -7.04 4.89
CA LEU A 75 -0.05 -6.53 5.59
C LEU A 75 1.23 -7.08 4.96
N ILE A 76 2.23 -6.21 4.83
CA ILE A 76 3.56 -6.60 4.33
C ILE A 76 4.56 -6.24 5.42
N MET A 77 5.26 -7.27 5.91
CA MET A 77 6.36 -7.13 6.84
C MET A 77 7.66 -7.44 6.12
N LEU A 78 8.58 -6.49 6.10
CA LEU A 78 9.92 -6.64 5.54
C LEU A 78 10.94 -6.54 6.66
N ASN A 79 11.66 -7.62 6.94
CA ASN A 79 12.69 -7.69 7.99
C ASN A 79 12.18 -7.25 9.39
N GLY A 80 10.93 -7.60 9.73
CA GLY A 80 10.32 -7.25 11.01
C GLY A 80 9.61 -5.90 11.03
N GLU A 81 9.74 -5.07 9.99
CA GLU A 81 9.09 -3.77 9.89
C GLU A 81 7.87 -3.84 8.97
N LEU A 82 6.76 -3.19 9.36
CA LEU A 82 5.59 -3.05 8.50
C LEU A 82 5.87 -1.99 7.44
N VAL A 83 5.79 -2.39 6.16
CA VAL A 83 6.12 -1.54 5.02
C VAL A 83 4.95 -1.42 4.06
N LYS A 84 4.91 -0.32 3.30
CA LYS A 84 3.96 -0.18 2.18
C LYS A 84 4.43 -0.99 0.98
N ARG A 85 3.50 -1.42 0.13
CA ARG A 85 3.83 -2.16 -1.10
C ARG A 85 4.83 -1.41 -1.99
N SER A 86 4.74 -0.09 -2.10
CA SER A 86 5.66 0.74 -2.89
C SER A 86 7.10 0.74 -2.36
N GLU A 87 7.32 0.40 -1.09
CA GLU A 87 8.66 0.27 -0.51
C GLU A 87 9.44 -0.91 -1.11
N LEU A 88 8.71 -1.94 -1.55
CA LEU A 88 9.31 -3.12 -2.19
C LEU A 88 10.05 -2.77 -3.48
N ASP A 89 9.70 -1.65 -4.15
CA ASP A 89 10.41 -1.15 -5.33
C ASP A 89 11.87 -0.78 -5.07
N ARG A 90 12.27 -0.62 -3.81
CA ARG A 90 13.66 -0.36 -3.40
C ARG A 90 14.49 -1.63 -3.25
N HIS A 91 13.86 -2.79 -3.33
CA HIS A 91 14.47 -4.09 -3.09
C HIS A 91 14.39 -4.97 -4.33
N ARG A 92 15.36 -5.86 -4.46
CA ARG A 92 15.43 -6.82 -5.57
C ARG A 92 15.07 -8.20 -5.07
N LYS A 93 14.51 -9.03 -5.95
CA LYS A 93 14.06 -10.38 -5.57
C LYS A 93 15.22 -11.31 -5.20
N ASP A 94 16.37 -11.14 -5.83
CA ASP A 94 17.60 -11.90 -5.55
C ASP A 94 18.13 -11.71 -4.11
N GLU A 95 17.75 -10.62 -3.45
CA GLU A 95 18.13 -10.34 -2.06
C GLU A 95 17.24 -11.04 -1.03
N VAL A 96 16.10 -11.60 -1.45
CA VAL A 96 15.11 -12.21 -0.57
C VAL A 96 15.50 -13.65 -0.22
N LEU A 97 15.51 -13.95 1.08
CA LEU A 97 15.78 -15.28 1.62
C LEU A 97 14.50 -16.11 1.68
N VAL A 98 13.44 -15.54 2.25
CA VAL A 98 12.16 -16.23 2.44
C VAL A 98 11.00 -15.25 2.34
N ILE A 99 9.91 -15.73 1.74
CA ILE A 99 8.61 -15.07 1.73
C ILE A 99 7.61 -16.07 2.34
N MET A 100 7.09 -15.74 3.51
CA MET A 100 5.98 -16.47 4.13
C MET A 100 4.68 -15.75 3.77
N VAL A 101 3.70 -16.51 3.29
CA VAL A 101 2.41 -15.98 2.84
C VAL A 101 1.31 -16.58 3.71
N TYR A 102 0.52 -15.71 4.32
CA TYR A 102 -0.64 -16.07 5.13
C TYR A 102 -1.90 -15.57 4.45
N THR A 103 -2.86 -16.49 4.27
CA THR A 103 -4.11 -16.22 3.57
C THR A 103 -5.08 -15.42 4.44
N LYS A 104 -6.20 -15.02 3.84
CA LYS A 104 -7.26 -14.29 4.53
C LYS A 104 -7.79 -15.08 5.73
N ASN A 105 -8.08 -14.36 6.80
CA ASN A 105 -8.60 -14.90 8.07
C ASN A 105 -7.75 -16.02 8.70
N ASP A 106 -6.43 -16.01 8.49
CA ASP A 106 -5.52 -16.92 9.18
C ASP A 106 -5.58 -16.68 10.70
N SER A 107 -5.96 -17.71 11.46
CA SER A 107 -6.21 -17.58 12.90
C SER A 107 -4.95 -17.27 13.70
N VAL A 108 -3.80 -17.80 13.28
CA VAL A 108 -2.51 -17.61 13.96
C VAL A 108 -2.06 -16.17 13.80
N ILE A 109 -2.06 -15.68 12.56
CA ILE A 109 -1.65 -14.30 12.28
C ILE A 109 -2.64 -13.30 12.86
N MET A 110 -3.95 -13.56 12.82
CA MET A 110 -4.94 -12.69 13.44
C MET A 110 -4.77 -12.58 14.96
N ALA A 111 -4.36 -13.65 15.63
CA ALA A 111 -4.04 -13.61 17.06
C ALA A 111 -2.82 -12.74 17.35
N LEU A 112 -1.82 -12.73 16.46
CA LEU A 112 -0.58 -11.97 16.63
C LEU A 112 -0.69 -10.49 16.22
N TYR A 113 -1.36 -10.20 15.11
CA TYR A 113 -1.38 -8.88 14.47
C TYR A 113 -2.76 -8.21 14.50
N GLY A 114 -3.80 -8.90 14.95
CA GLY A 114 -5.15 -8.38 15.08
C GLY A 114 -5.89 -8.23 13.74
N ALA A 115 -6.97 -7.45 13.76
CA ALA A 115 -7.93 -7.33 12.67
C ALA A 115 -7.33 -6.78 11.35
N GLN A 116 -6.23 -6.04 11.42
CA GLN A 116 -5.52 -5.53 10.24
C GLN A 116 -4.95 -6.66 9.35
N SER A 117 -4.67 -7.83 9.92
CA SER A 117 -4.16 -8.99 9.17
C SER A 117 -5.25 -9.83 8.51
N ARG A 118 -6.53 -9.44 8.67
CA ARG A 118 -7.68 -10.20 8.16
C ARG A 118 -7.62 -10.47 6.66
N ASN A 119 -7.04 -9.53 5.90
CA ASN A 119 -6.90 -9.65 4.45
C ASN A 119 -5.65 -10.42 4.01
N GLY A 120 -4.95 -11.04 4.95
CA GLY A 120 -3.72 -11.78 4.74
C GLY A 120 -2.49 -10.96 5.15
N MET A 121 -1.36 -11.65 5.22
CA MET A 121 -0.09 -11.06 5.58
C MET A 121 1.04 -11.73 4.81
N LEU A 122 2.04 -10.95 4.42
CA LEU A 122 3.30 -11.44 3.88
C LEU A 122 4.44 -11.05 4.81
N ILE A 123 5.31 -12.01 5.12
CA ILE A 123 6.54 -11.76 5.88
C ILE A 123 7.71 -12.08 4.96
N ILE A 124 8.51 -11.05 4.68
CA ILE A 124 9.65 -11.09 3.77
C ILE A 124 10.92 -10.88 4.59
N GLN A 125 11.89 -11.78 4.45
CA GLN A 125 13.22 -11.61 5.04
C GLN A 125 14.26 -11.51 3.93
N THR A 126 15.20 -10.56 4.06
CA THR A 126 16.27 -10.33 3.09
C THR A 126 17.64 -10.59 3.69
N SER A 127 18.60 -10.94 2.83
CA SER A 127 19.98 -11.27 3.23
C SER A 127 20.76 -10.07 3.78
N LYS A 128 20.38 -8.85 3.41
CA LYS A 128 21.04 -7.61 3.87
C LYS A 128 20.85 -7.32 5.35
N HIS A 129 19.77 -7.80 5.98
CA HIS A 129 19.49 -7.49 7.39
C HIS A 129 20.45 -8.20 8.36
N GLY A 130 21.05 -9.32 7.97
CA GLY A 130 21.99 -10.10 8.79
C GLY A 130 23.43 -9.55 8.86
N LYS A 131 23.73 -8.40 8.22
CA LYS A 131 25.07 -7.77 8.24
C LYS A 131 25.11 -6.54 9.15
N ARG A 132 24.64 -6.67 10.39
CA ARG A 132 24.84 -5.65 11.44
C ARG A 132 25.81 -6.17 12.48
#